data_AF-A0A1B8WG61-F1
#
_entry.id   AF-A0A1B8WG61-F1
#
_cell.length_a   1.000
_cell.length_b   1.000
_cell.length_c   1.000
_cell.angle_alpha   90.00
_cell.angle_beta   90.00
_cell.angle_gamma   90.00
#
_symmetry.space_group_name_H-M   'P 1'
#
loop_
_entity.id
_entity.type
_entity.pdbx_description
1 polymer ?
#
loop_
_entity_poly.entity_id
_entity_poly.type
_entity_poly.pdbx_seq_one_letter_code
_entity_poly.pdbx_strand_id
1 'polypeptide(L)'
;MSKDGIRHESLKQYVKRVCGHVKAKDVHPDIELEITSHLDELVEDKLSEGLPVEEAARQALEQMGDPDQIGKQLHAAHKPAAEWGLAALVAIMVGIGLLAMYAVQIAFSEHSSYRDVHFFFNKSFYTAIGVILVIVIWFLDYRKLRKYSWHIYSGTVLLMAACLEIGSMVNGARSWIVVGGFTFDIFGISPYLFMIALAGTLMNRQAEKGTQGRYFKALQLGKMVLFYILVPMYLYIKANSLHDFFLYGIGLMIMLLFVAKAYKFVMASLASFIAVGAVLITLNPYRYKNAWERYTTFLNPANADIGYAAKRSMEAIRSGGMWGQGFGAQINTLPYIQSEMLFTYLIYSLGWVFGGAIILVTLLFIVRTIRLIRELKDSYARGMVTGIFSIIGFNLIWSILMSFGLLPINATNMPFVSYGGTNGIIELMAMGLILSVHRRRHMISQIDSKVHA
;
A
#
# COMPACT_ATOMS: atom_id res chain seq x y z
N MET A 1 28.12 -34.70 -35.25
CA MET A 1 27.79 -33.56 -34.36
C MET A 1 29.10 -32.90 -33.97
N SER A 2 29.22 -31.56 -34.03
CA SER A 2 30.47 -30.89 -33.63
C SER A 2 30.64 -30.98 -32.10
N LYS A 3 31.89 -30.90 -31.61
CA LYS A 3 32.22 -30.95 -30.17
C LYS A 3 31.50 -29.86 -29.36
N ASP A 4 31.24 -28.70 -29.96
CA ASP A 4 30.45 -27.63 -29.34
C ASP A 4 28.98 -27.99 -29.15
N GLY A 5 28.41 -28.80 -30.05
CA GLY A 5 27.02 -29.26 -29.94
C GLY A 5 26.79 -30.21 -28.75
N ILE A 6 27.79 -31.02 -28.40
CA ILE A 6 27.71 -31.96 -27.27
C ILE A 6 27.83 -31.21 -25.94
N ARG A 7 28.73 -30.21 -25.85
CA ARG A 7 28.86 -29.29 -24.71
C ARG A 7 27.53 -28.61 -24.38
N HIS A 8 26.87 -28.04 -25.38
CA HIS A 8 25.61 -27.33 -25.14
C HIS A 8 24.46 -28.24 -24.72
N GLU A 9 24.43 -29.50 -25.17
CA GLU A 9 23.35 -30.43 -24.85
C GLU A 9 23.45 -30.97 -23.41
N SER A 10 24.66 -31.33 -22.95
CA SER A 10 24.87 -31.84 -21.59
C SER A 10 24.61 -30.76 -20.51
N LEU A 11 25.08 -29.54 -20.74
CA LEU A 11 24.82 -28.38 -19.86
C LEU A 11 23.32 -28.06 -19.78
N LYS A 12 22.61 -28.05 -20.93
CA LYS A 12 21.16 -27.83 -20.97
C LYS A 12 20.39 -28.93 -20.22
N GLN A 13 20.78 -30.19 -20.36
CA GLN A 13 20.14 -31.28 -19.63
C GLN A 13 20.33 -31.15 -18.13
N TYR A 14 21.52 -30.75 -17.68
CA TYR A 14 21.81 -30.50 -16.27
C TYR A 14 20.88 -29.41 -15.70
N VAL A 15 20.86 -28.24 -16.34
CA VAL A 15 20.00 -27.11 -15.94
C VAL A 15 18.53 -27.51 -15.92
N LYS A 16 18.06 -28.20 -16.97
CA LYS A 16 16.67 -28.68 -17.05
C LYS A 16 16.32 -29.63 -15.91
N ARG A 17 17.25 -30.51 -15.50
CA ARG A 17 17.04 -31.44 -14.39
C ARG A 17 16.99 -30.72 -13.05
N VAL A 18 17.86 -29.73 -12.83
CA VAL A 18 17.81 -28.85 -11.65
C VAL A 18 16.47 -28.11 -11.56
N CYS A 19 16.05 -27.44 -12.64
CA CYS A 19 14.78 -26.71 -12.70
C CYS A 19 13.56 -27.64 -12.54
N GLY A 20 13.67 -28.91 -12.96
CA GLY A 20 12.64 -29.93 -12.81
C GLY A 20 12.21 -30.18 -11.36
N HIS A 21 13.10 -29.98 -10.39
CA HIS A 21 12.79 -30.11 -8.96
C HIS A 21 12.19 -28.84 -8.35
N VAL A 22 12.35 -27.69 -9.01
CA VAL A 22 11.86 -26.39 -8.50
C VAL A 22 10.42 -26.17 -8.95
N LYS A 23 9.45 -26.32 -8.04
CA LYS A 23 8.02 -26.12 -8.37
C LYS A 23 7.65 -24.68 -8.75
N ALA A 24 8.40 -23.70 -8.27
CA ALA A 24 8.15 -22.29 -8.54
C ALA A 24 8.66 -21.92 -9.95
N LYS A 25 7.79 -22.03 -10.95
CA LYS A 25 8.16 -21.75 -12.35
C LYS A 25 8.57 -20.29 -12.58
N ASP A 26 8.05 -19.36 -11.78
CA ASP A 26 8.35 -17.93 -11.89
C ASP A 26 9.84 -17.59 -11.69
N VAL A 27 10.65 -18.48 -11.09
CA VAL A 27 12.10 -18.31 -10.88
C VAL A 27 12.96 -19.14 -11.82
N HIS A 28 12.34 -19.97 -12.68
CA HIS A 28 13.11 -20.79 -13.63
C HIS A 28 14.05 -19.95 -14.49
N PRO A 29 13.64 -18.81 -15.09
CA PRO A 29 14.56 -18.01 -15.91
C PRO A 29 15.77 -17.51 -15.12
N ASP A 30 15.57 -17.09 -13.87
CA ASP A 30 16.63 -16.58 -13.01
C ASP A 30 17.60 -17.70 -12.61
N ILE A 31 17.07 -18.89 -12.28
CA ILE A 31 17.85 -20.08 -11.93
C ILE A 31 18.61 -20.61 -13.15
N GLU A 32 17.97 -20.69 -14.33
CA GLU A 32 18.62 -21.10 -15.57
C GLU A 32 19.80 -20.17 -15.87
N LEU A 33 19.60 -18.86 -15.75
CA LEU A 33 20.64 -17.88 -16.01
C LEU A 33 21.80 -17.97 -15.00
N GLU A 34 21.52 -18.08 -13.71
CA GLU A 34 22.54 -18.20 -12.65
C GLU A 34 23.37 -19.49 -12.81
N ILE A 35 22.70 -20.64 -12.99
CA ILE A 35 23.38 -21.93 -13.15
C ILE A 35 24.17 -21.97 -14.46
N THR A 36 23.60 -21.48 -15.56
CA THR A 36 24.30 -21.47 -16.86
C THR A 36 25.52 -20.56 -16.78
N SER A 37 25.41 -19.36 -16.18
CA SER A 37 26.55 -18.46 -16.00
C SER A 37 27.65 -19.09 -15.17
N HIS A 38 27.32 -19.72 -14.05
CA HIS A 38 28.32 -20.37 -13.20
C HIS A 38 28.93 -21.62 -13.86
N LEU A 39 28.15 -22.37 -14.65
CA LEU A 39 28.69 -23.46 -15.47
C LEU A 39 29.65 -22.95 -16.55
N ASP A 40 29.31 -21.85 -17.22
CA ASP A 40 30.15 -21.28 -18.26
C ASP A 40 31.47 -20.75 -17.68
N GLU A 41 31.44 -20.09 -16.51
CA GLU A 41 32.64 -19.69 -15.76
C GLU A 41 33.52 -20.90 -15.43
N LEU A 42 32.95 -21.97 -14.87
CA LEU A 42 33.70 -23.19 -14.53
C LEU A 42 34.31 -23.86 -15.77
N VAL A 43 33.60 -23.86 -16.90
CA VAL A 43 34.12 -24.42 -18.15
C VAL A 43 35.26 -23.57 -18.69
N GLU A 44 35.13 -22.24 -18.65
CA GLU A 44 36.17 -21.31 -19.12
C GLU A 44 37.45 -21.44 -18.28
N ASP A 45 37.32 -21.54 -16.96
CA ASP A 45 38.45 -21.82 -16.06
C ASP A 45 39.18 -23.11 -16.46
N LYS A 46 38.44 -24.19 -16.74
CA LYS A 46 39.03 -25.48 -17.15
C LYS A 46 39.64 -25.46 -18.55
N LEU A 47 39.09 -24.69 -19.47
CA LEU A 47 39.70 -24.46 -20.78
C LEU A 47 41.02 -23.69 -20.65
N SER A 48 41.10 -22.74 -19.73
CA SER A 48 42.34 -21.98 -19.45
C SER A 48 43.48 -22.87 -18.91
N GLU A 49 43.14 -23.96 -18.23
CA GLU A 49 44.06 -25.01 -17.78
C GLU A 49 44.56 -25.92 -18.93
N GLY A 50 44.08 -25.71 -20.17
CA GLY A 50 44.48 -26.47 -21.36
C GLY A 50 43.69 -27.76 -21.59
N LEU A 51 42.59 -27.98 -20.87
CA LEU A 51 41.74 -29.17 -21.03
C LEU A 51 40.97 -29.16 -22.35
N PRO A 52 40.74 -30.32 -22.98
CA PRO A 52 39.82 -30.45 -24.10
C PRO A 52 38.39 -30.05 -23.69
N VAL A 53 37.63 -29.44 -24.60
CA VAL A 53 36.27 -28.90 -24.35
C VAL A 53 35.32 -29.92 -23.69
N GLU A 54 35.33 -31.18 -24.12
CA GLU A 54 34.46 -32.22 -23.54
C GLU A 54 34.86 -32.57 -22.10
N GLU A 55 36.16 -32.56 -21.80
CA GLU A 55 36.69 -32.90 -20.48
C GLU A 55 36.51 -31.73 -19.51
N ALA A 56 36.69 -30.50 -19.98
CA ALA A 56 36.36 -29.27 -19.25
C ALA A 56 34.86 -29.23 -18.85
N ALA A 57 33.96 -29.55 -19.79
CA ALA A 57 32.52 -29.61 -19.51
C ALA A 57 32.16 -30.71 -18.49
N ARG A 58 32.80 -31.89 -18.58
CA ARG A 58 32.57 -32.98 -17.62
C ARG A 58 33.03 -32.60 -16.21
N GLN A 59 34.23 -32.03 -16.10
CA GLN A 59 34.78 -31.61 -14.81
C GLN A 59 33.96 -30.46 -14.19
N ALA A 60 33.49 -29.50 -14.99
CA ALA A 60 32.61 -28.42 -14.52
C ALA A 60 31.29 -28.97 -13.94
N LEU A 61 30.69 -29.98 -14.59
CA LEU A 61 29.49 -30.66 -14.09
C LEU A 61 29.76 -31.44 -12.80
N GLU A 62 30.88 -32.16 -12.71
CA GLU A 62 31.31 -32.86 -11.49
C GLU A 62 31.53 -31.89 -10.32
N GLN A 63 32.12 -30.72 -10.60
CA GLN A 63 32.36 -29.67 -9.61
C GLN A 63 31.06 -28.99 -9.15
N MET A 64 30.06 -28.86 -10.03
CA MET A 64 28.73 -28.40 -9.63
C MET A 64 28.01 -29.39 -8.69
N GLY A 65 28.22 -30.68 -8.87
CA GLY A 65 27.64 -31.73 -8.04
C GLY A 65 26.34 -32.33 -8.60
N ASP A 66 25.55 -32.97 -7.75
CA ASP A 66 24.33 -33.67 -8.16
C ASP A 66 23.17 -32.69 -8.49
N PRO A 67 22.66 -32.68 -9.73
CA PRO A 67 21.58 -31.77 -10.12
C PRO A 67 20.29 -32.00 -9.33
N ASP A 68 20.04 -33.23 -8.86
CA ASP A 68 18.83 -33.55 -8.10
C ASP A 68 18.90 -32.96 -6.68
N GLN A 69 20.08 -32.95 -6.04
CA GLN A 69 20.29 -32.32 -4.74
C GLN A 69 20.22 -30.80 -4.83
N ILE A 70 20.89 -30.19 -5.82
CA ILE A 70 20.85 -28.75 -6.05
C ILE A 70 19.41 -28.30 -6.34
N GLY A 71 18.69 -29.03 -7.18
CA GLY A 71 17.29 -28.75 -7.48
C GLY A 71 16.38 -28.77 -6.24
N LYS A 72 16.57 -29.73 -5.32
CA LYS A 72 15.83 -29.77 -4.04
C LYS A 72 16.18 -28.61 -3.11
N GLN A 73 17.46 -28.25 -3.01
CA GLN A 73 17.89 -27.10 -2.21
C GLN A 73 17.32 -25.79 -2.76
N LEU A 74 17.37 -25.60 -4.08
CA LEU A 74 16.77 -24.45 -4.76
C LEU A 74 15.25 -24.43 -4.60
N HIS A 75 14.57 -25.58 -4.63
CA HIS A 75 13.14 -25.66 -4.36
C HIS A 75 12.79 -25.18 -2.94
N ALA A 76 13.56 -25.60 -1.94
CA ALA A 76 13.37 -25.16 -0.56
C ALA A 76 13.61 -23.65 -0.40
N ALA A 77 14.64 -23.11 -1.05
CA ALA A 77 14.97 -21.69 -1.01
C ALA A 77 13.91 -20.80 -1.71
N HIS A 78 13.31 -21.27 -2.80
CA HIS A 78 12.37 -20.50 -3.63
C HIS A 78 10.89 -20.87 -3.39
N LYS A 79 10.58 -21.56 -2.28
CA LYS A 79 9.21 -21.96 -1.97
C LYS A 79 8.34 -20.72 -1.66
N PRO A 80 7.19 -20.54 -2.34
CA PRO A 80 6.27 -19.46 -2.02
C PRO A 80 5.78 -19.57 -0.58
N ALA A 81 5.99 -18.54 0.22
CA ALA A 81 5.48 -18.45 1.59
C ALA A 81 4.20 -17.61 1.63
N ALA A 82 3.29 -17.91 2.55
CA ALA A 82 2.07 -17.14 2.73
C ALA A 82 2.03 -16.58 4.16
N GLU A 83 1.79 -15.27 4.30
CA GLU A 83 1.55 -14.65 5.61
C GLU A 83 0.12 -14.87 6.06
N TRP A 84 -0.20 -16.13 6.39
CA TRP A 84 -1.54 -16.50 6.86
C TRP A 84 -1.98 -15.70 8.08
N GLY A 85 -1.05 -15.31 8.96
CA GLY A 85 -1.39 -14.48 10.11
C GLY A 85 -1.86 -13.07 9.73
N LEU A 86 -1.27 -12.48 8.70
CA LEU A 86 -1.68 -11.15 8.24
C LEU A 86 -3.00 -11.23 7.47
N ALA A 87 -3.17 -12.24 6.61
CA ALA A 87 -4.44 -12.52 5.95
C ALA A 87 -5.58 -12.77 6.95
N ALA A 88 -5.32 -13.52 8.03
CA ALA A 88 -6.29 -13.77 9.10
C ALA A 88 -6.71 -12.48 9.84
N LEU A 89 -5.75 -11.60 10.15
CA LEU A 89 -6.06 -10.31 10.80
C LEU A 89 -6.96 -9.45 9.91
N VAL A 90 -6.69 -9.37 8.61
CA VAL A 90 -7.52 -8.64 7.66
C VAL A 90 -8.92 -9.28 7.55
N ALA A 91 -9.00 -10.61 7.51
CA ALA A 91 -10.27 -11.32 7.49
C ALA A 91 -11.11 -11.04 8.75
N ILE A 92 -10.48 -10.99 9.93
CA ILE A 92 -11.15 -10.59 11.18
C ILE A 92 -11.67 -9.16 11.09
N MET A 93 -10.86 -8.20 10.63
CA MET A 93 -11.29 -6.80 10.48
C MET A 93 -12.44 -6.64 9.48
N VAL A 94 -12.40 -7.38 8.36
CA VAL A 94 -13.50 -7.43 7.39
C VAL A 94 -14.76 -8.02 8.02
N GLY A 95 -14.64 -9.11 8.78
CA GLY A 95 -15.76 -9.72 9.51
C GLY A 95 -16.39 -8.77 10.52
N ILE A 96 -15.57 -8.04 11.28
CA ILE A 96 -16.01 -6.96 12.17
C ILE A 96 -16.75 -5.89 11.36
N GLY A 97 -16.23 -5.48 10.20
CA GLY A 97 -16.87 -4.50 9.32
C GLY A 97 -18.24 -4.94 8.82
N LEU A 98 -18.41 -6.21 8.44
CA LEU A 98 -19.70 -6.76 8.02
C LEU A 98 -20.71 -6.78 9.17
N LEU A 99 -20.29 -7.24 10.34
CA LEU A 99 -21.10 -7.23 11.56
C LEU A 99 -21.49 -5.80 11.96
N ALA A 100 -20.56 -4.86 11.83
CA ALA A 100 -20.77 -3.45 12.10
C ALA A 100 -21.81 -2.83 11.14
N MET A 101 -21.74 -3.15 9.84
CA MET A 101 -22.72 -2.65 8.87
C MET A 101 -24.11 -3.25 9.07
N TYR A 102 -24.20 -4.48 9.57
CA TYR A 102 -25.46 -5.05 9.99
C TYR A 102 -26.02 -4.31 11.22
N ALA A 103 -25.18 -4.01 12.22
CA ALA A 103 -25.58 -3.21 13.37
C ALA A 103 -26.03 -1.79 12.98
N VAL A 104 -25.31 -1.13 12.09
CA VAL A 104 -25.65 0.21 11.59
C VAL A 104 -26.99 0.20 10.84
N GLN A 105 -27.24 -0.83 10.03
CA GLN A 105 -28.51 -0.97 9.32
C GLN A 105 -29.70 -1.10 10.29
N ILE A 106 -29.53 -1.83 11.39
CA ILE A 106 -30.56 -1.93 12.45
C ILE A 106 -30.75 -0.57 13.12
N ALA A 107 -29.67 0.12 13.49
CA ALA A 107 -29.74 1.44 14.13
C ALA A 107 -30.41 2.51 13.26
N PHE A 108 -30.36 2.37 11.94
CA PHE A 108 -31.02 3.28 11.00
C PHE A 108 -32.42 2.85 10.56
N SER A 109 -32.95 1.72 11.04
CA SER A 109 -34.25 1.19 10.61
C SER A 109 -35.43 2.15 10.80
N GLU A 110 -35.39 3.00 11.84
CA GLU A 110 -36.41 4.02 12.12
C GLU A 110 -36.03 5.42 11.60
N HIS A 111 -34.84 5.57 11.00
CA HIS A 111 -34.33 6.84 10.51
C HIS A 111 -34.81 7.07 9.06
N SER A 112 -35.73 8.01 8.86
CA SER A 112 -36.41 8.24 7.57
C SER A 112 -35.46 8.42 6.38
N SER A 113 -34.33 9.08 6.56
CA SER A 113 -33.34 9.34 5.50
C SER A 113 -32.49 8.12 5.10
N TYR A 114 -32.45 7.07 5.93
CA TYR A 114 -31.56 5.91 5.73
C TYR A 114 -32.30 4.57 5.69
N ARG A 115 -33.62 4.57 5.86
CA ARG A 115 -34.46 3.38 5.94
C ARG A 115 -34.29 2.42 4.76
N ASP A 116 -34.14 2.97 3.55
CA ASP A 116 -34.03 2.16 2.31
C ASP A 116 -32.58 1.86 1.92
N VAL A 117 -31.60 2.28 2.72
CA VAL A 117 -30.19 2.03 2.44
C VAL A 117 -29.74 0.68 3.01
N HIS A 118 -29.45 -0.27 2.13
CA HIS A 118 -28.97 -1.61 2.49
C HIS A 118 -27.45 -1.64 2.77
N PHE A 119 -27.02 -1.05 3.89
CA PHE A 119 -25.59 -0.97 4.27
C PHE A 119 -24.90 -2.33 4.32
N PHE A 120 -25.55 -3.35 4.91
CA PHE A 120 -24.97 -4.69 5.03
C PHE A 120 -24.78 -5.35 3.66
N PHE A 121 -25.80 -5.30 2.80
CA PHE A 121 -25.73 -5.87 1.46
C PHE A 121 -24.65 -5.18 0.62
N ASN A 122 -24.64 -3.84 0.61
CA ASN A 122 -23.66 -3.08 -0.15
C ASN A 122 -22.24 -3.37 0.32
N LYS A 123 -21.98 -3.36 1.63
CA LYS A 123 -20.66 -3.72 2.18
C LYS A 123 -20.27 -5.14 1.80
N SER A 124 -21.18 -6.10 1.93
CA SER A 124 -20.95 -7.50 1.55
C SER A 124 -20.58 -7.64 0.08
N PHE A 125 -21.29 -6.94 -0.80
CA PHE A 125 -21.03 -6.93 -2.24
C PHE A 125 -19.64 -6.37 -2.57
N TYR A 126 -19.28 -5.19 -2.06
CA TYR A 126 -17.96 -4.61 -2.29
C TYR A 126 -16.83 -5.46 -1.67
N THR A 127 -17.06 -6.01 -0.48
CA THR A 127 -16.11 -6.93 0.17
C THR A 127 -15.91 -8.20 -0.66
N ALA A 128 -16.96 -8.79 -1.24
CA ALA A 128 -16.84 -9.98 -2.09
C ALA A 128 -15.97 -9.71 -3.33
N ILE A 129 -16.19 -8.57 -4.01
CA ILE A 129 -15.35 -8.13 -5.13
C ILE A 129 -13.89 -7.96 -4.66
N GLY A 130 -13.68 -7.26 -3.54
CA GLY A 130 -12.36 -7.04 -2.99
C GLY A 130 -11.61 -8.33 -2.62
N VAL A 131 -12.29 -9.33 -2.05
CA VAL A 131 -11.70 -10.63 -1.72
C VAL A 131 -11.29 -11.40 -2.99
N ILE A 132 -12.12 -11.38 -4.03
CA ILE A 132 -11.76 -11.97 -5.33
C ILE A 132 -10.50 -11.30 -5.88
N LEU A 133 -10.43 -9.97 -5.83
CA LEU A 133 -9.27 -9.22 -6.30
C LEU A 133 -8.02 -9.44 -5.44
N VAL A 134 -8.15 -9.60 -4.12
CA VAL A 134 -7.03 -10.01 -3.24
C VAL A 134 -6.43 -11.31 -3.74
N ILE A 135 -7.28 -12.32 -4.00
CA ILE A 135 -6.83 -13.62 -4.48
C ILE A 135 -6.11 -13.44 -5.82
N VAL A 136 -6.72 -12.77 -6.80
CA VAL A 136 -6.10 -12.54 -8.11
C VAL A 136 -4.73 -11.84 -7.97
N ILE A 137 -4.67 -10.73 -7.26
CA ILE A 137 -3.45 -9.92 -7.09
C ILE A 137 -2.38 -10.67 -6.32
N TRP A 138 -2.74 -11.49 -5.34
CA TRP A 138 -1.81 -12.32 -4.60
C TRP A 138 -1.01 -13.25 -5.52
N PHE A 139 -1.63 -13.75 -6.59
CA PHE A 139 -0.95 -14.55 -7.62
C PHE A 139 -0.22 -13.73 -8.68
N LEU A 140 -0.47 -12.42 -8.83
CA LEU A 140 0.24 -11.57 -9.79
C LEU A 140 1.65 -11.22 -9.29
N ASP A 141 2.63 -11.19 -10.19
CA ASP A 141 3.99 -10.75 -9.87
C ASP A 141 4.07 -9.22 -9.75
N TYR A 142 4.23 -8.73 -8.52
CA TYR A 142 4.33 -7.30 -8.22
C TYR A 142 5.51 -6.63 -8.94
N ARG A 143 6.58 -7.36 -9.28
CA ARG A 143 7.76 -6.82 -9.97
C ARG A 143 7.40 -6.27 -11.35
N LYS A 144 6.34 -6.80 -11.97
CA LYS A 144 5.83 -6.28 -13.25
C LYS A 144 5.32 -4.85 -13.15
N LEU A 145 4.90 -4.37 -11.97
CA LEU A 145 4.46 -2.99 -11.78
C LEU A 145 5.63 -1.99 -11.86
N ARG A 146 6.85 -2.43 -11.51
CA ARG A 146 8.06 -1.59 -11.51
C ARG A 146 8.30 -0.91 -12.86
N LYS A 147 8.18 -1.64 -13.96
CA LYS A 147 8.34 -1.14 -15.34
C LYS A 147 7.23 -0.17 -15.78
N TYR A 148 6.04 -0.25 -15.18
CA TYR A 148 4.92 0.64 -15.48
C TYR A 148 4.84 1.85 -14.54
N SER A 149 5.79 2.03 -13.63
CA SER A 149 5.74 3.08 -12.60
C SER A 149 5.47 4.49 -13.15
N TRP A 150 6.13 4.87 -14.25
CA TRP A 150 5.88 6.18 -14.87
C TRP A 150 4.46 6.28 -15.47
N HIS A 151 3.97 5.22 -16.09
CA HIS A 151 2.61 5.16 -16.66
C HIS A 151 1.53 5.21 -15.57
N ILE A 152 1.77 4.54 -14.44
CA ILE A 152 0.88 4.59 -13.27
C ILE A 152 0.86 6.02 -12.71
N TYR A 153 2.03 6.66 -12.56
CA TYR A 153 2.11 8.04 -12.09
C TYR A 153 1.38 9.01 -13.01
N SER A 154 1.73 9.04 -14.31
CA SER A 154 1.13 9.99 -15.26
C SER A 154 -0.36 9.70 -15.47
N GLY A 155 -0.76 8.44 -15.54
CA GLY A 155 -2.16 8.03 -15.60
C GLY A 155 -2.96 8.49 -14.38
N THR A 156 -2.39 8.39 -13.17
CA THR A 156 -3.03 8.89 -11.93
C THR A 156 -3.23 10.41 -11.99
N VAL A 157 -2.18 11.16 -12.38
CA VAL A 157 -2.26 12.62 -12.52
C VAL A 157 -3.31 13.03 -13.57
N LEU A 158 -3.34 12.35 -14.72
CA LEU A 158 -4.32 12.62 -15.78
C LEU A 158 -5.74 12.29 -15.32
N LEU A 159 -5.93 11.19 -14.59
CA LEU A 159 -7.23 10.80 -14.06
C LEU A 159 -7.74 11.79 -13.00
N MET A 160 -6.86 12.27 -12.12
CA MET A 160 -7.18 13.33 -11.16
C MET A 160 -7.55 14.64 -11.89
N ALA A 161 -6.79 15.03 -12.91
CA ALA A 161 -7.10 16.21 -13.72
C ALA A 161 -8.45 16.08 -14.44
N ALA A 162 -8.74 14.91 -15.03
CA ALA A 162 -10.04 14.64 -15.64
C ALA A 162 -11.18 14.72 -14.60
N CYS A 163 -10.99 14.14 -13.42
CA CYS A 163 -11.96 14.17 -12.33
C CYS A 163 -12.33 15.61 -11.90
N LEU A 164 -11.41 16.57 -12.01
CA LEU A 164 -11.72 17.98 -11.72
C LEU A 164 -12.74 18.58 -12.69
N GLU A 165 -12.88 18.03 -13.90
CA GLU A 165 -13.81 18.54 -14.91
C GLU A 165 -15.11 17.73 -14.95
N ILE A 166 -15.01 16.39 -14.89
CA ILE A 166 -16.18 15.49 -15.05
C ILE A 166 -16.70 14.87 -13.75
N GLY A 167 -15.98 15.05 -12.63
CA GLY A 167 -16.34 14.45 -11.35
C GLY A 167 -17.53 15.12 -10.67
N SER A 168 -18.30 14.33 -9.92
CA SER A 168 -19.41 14.83 -9.11
C SER A 168 -18.92 15.51 -7.84
N MET A 169 -19.60 16.58 -7.43
CA MET A 169 -19.32 17.30 -6.19
C MET A 169 -20.10 16.68 -5.02
N VAL A 170 -19.38 16.19 -4.01
CA VAL A 170 -19.96 15.63 -2.78
C VAL A 170 -19.28 16.33 -1.59
N ASN A 171 -20.05 16.89 -0.67
CA ASN A 171 -19.55 17.61 0.52
C ASN A 171 -18.52 18.72 0.19
N GLY A 172 -18.65 19.36 -0.98
CA GLY A 172 -17.75 20.42 -1.43
C GLY A 172 -16.39 19.95 -1.94
N ALA A 173 -16.19 18.64 -2.14
CA ALA A 173 -15.05 18.07 -2.82
C ALA A 173 -15.47 17.49 -4.18
N ARG A 174 -14.59 17.58 -5.19
CA ARG A 174 -14.82 17.04 -6.53
C ARG A 174 -13.89 15.87 -6.79
N SER A 175 -14.27 14.71 -6.26
CA SER A 175 -13.37 13.55 -6.19
C SER A 175 -13.93 12.27 -6.81
N TRP A 176 -15.23 12.24 -7.14
CA TRP A 176 -15.93 11.02 -7.51
C TRP A 176 -16.27 10.97 -9.00
N ILE A 177 -15.97 9.84 -9.65
CA ILE A 177 -16.41 9.52 -11.02
C ILE A 177 -17.28 8.27 -10.98
N VAL A 178 -18.43 8.31 -11.66
CA VAL A 178 -19.32 7.16 -11.82
C VAL A 178 -18.97 6.42 -13.11
N VAL A 179 -18.64 5.12 -13.00
CA VAL A 179 -18.33 4.24 -14.14
C VAL A 179 -19.07 2.92 -13.96
N GLY A 180 -19.95 2.59 -14.91
CA GLY A 180 -20.63 1.28 -14.92
C GLY A 180 -21.44 0.97 -13.66
N GLY A 181 -22.05 1.98 -13.04
CA GLY A 181 -22.80 1.84 -11.78
C GLY A 181 -21.96 1.86 -10.50
N PHE A 182 -20.63 1.95 -10.62
CA PHE A 182 -19.72 2.12 -9.48
C PHE A 182 -19.28 3.57 -9.36
N THR A 183 -19.22 4.08 -8.13
CA THR A 183 -18.69 5.42 -7.84
C THR A 183 -17.28 5.30 -7.30
N PHE A 184 -16.28 5.77 -8.06
CA PHE A 184 -14.88 5.72 -7.69
C PHE A 184 -14.40 7.08 -7.17
N ASP A 185 -13.81 7.09 -5.98
CA ASP A 185 -13.10 8.24 -5.44
C ASP A 185 -11.67 8.28 -6.00
N ILE A 186 -11.47 9.08 -7.05
CA ILE A 186 -10.19 9.18 -7.74
C ILE A 186 -9.11 9.75 -6.83
N PHE A 187 -9.47 10.71 -5.98
CA PHE A 187 -8.52 11.35 -5.07
C PHE A 187 -8.18 10.43 -3.91
N GLY A 188 -9.14 9.70 -3.34
CA GLY A 188 -8.90 8.69 -2.31
C GLY A 188 -8.06 7.49 -2.80
N ILE A 189 -8.16 7.12 -4.09
CA ILE A 189 -7.36 6.04 -4.68
C ILE A 189 -5.93 6.49 -5.01
N SER A 190 -5.75 7.76 -5.38
CA SER A 190 -4.47 8.26 -5.89
C SER A 190 -3.26 8.11 -4.96
N PRO A 191 -3.35 8.26 -3.61
CA PRO A 191 -2.23 7.97 -2.73
C PRO A 191 -1.67 6.55 -2.91
N TYR A 192 -2.53 5.53 -3.01
CA TYR A 192 -2.10 4.14 -3.21
C TYR A 192 -1.35 3.97 -4.54
N LEU A 193 -1.90 4.51 -5.63
CA LEU A 193 -1.28 4.45 -6.96
C LEU A 193 0.06 5.21 -6.98
N PHE A 194 0.13 6.36 -6.33
CA PHE A 194 1.38 7.10 -6.21
C PHE A 194 2.43 6.33 -5.41
N MET A 195 2.08 5.60 -4.34
CA MET A 195 3.07 4.81 -3.61
C MET A 195 3.67 3.69 -4.48
N ILE A 196 2.86 3.04 -5.31
CA ILE A 196 3.32 2.03 -6.28
C ILE A 196 4.27 2.67 -7.31
N ALA A 197 3.88 3.80 -7.87
CA ALA A 197 4.64 4.48 -8.90
C ALA A 197 5.96 5.08 -8.39
N LEU A 198 5.91 5.78 -7.24
CA LEU A 198 7.07 6.46 -6.67
C LEU A 198 8.10 5.47 -6.15
N ALA A 199 7.67 4.33 -5.62
CA ALA A 199 8.59 3.26 -5.27
C ALA A 199 9.45 2.86 -6.48
N GLY A 200 8.86 2.71 -7.67
CA GLY A 200 9.62 2.29 -8.85
C GLY A 200 10.49 3.40 -9.44
N THR A 201 10.01 4.64 -9.46
CA THR A 201 10.79 5.76 -10.01
C THR A 201 11.92 6.25 -9.10
N LEU A 202 11.73 6.18 -7.78
CA LEU A 202 12.72 6.62 -6.79
C LEU A 202 13.75 5.54 -6.49
N MET A 203 13.35 4.26 -6.46
CA MET A 203 14.27 3.15 -6.16
C MET A 203 15.13 2.75 -7.36
N ASN A 204 14.62 2.82 -8.60
CA ASN A 204 15.44 2.55 -9.80
C ASN A 204 16.65 3.48 -9.91
N ARG A 205 16.46 4.74 -9.54
CA ARG A 205 17.49 5.79 -9.72
C ARG A 205 18.59 5.76 -8.66
N GLN A 206 18.42 5.03 -7.56
CA GLN A 206 19.50 4.86 -6.60
C GLN A 206 20.61 3.92 -7.08
N ALA A 207 20.29 3.03 -8.02
CA ALA A 207 21.28 2.18 -8.69
C ALA A 207 22.13 2.97 -9.70
N GLU A 208 21.57 4.01 -10.32
CA GLU A 208 22.25 4.88 -11.30
C GLU A 208 23.09 6.00 -10.64
N LYS A 209 23.75 5.73 -9.52
CA LYS A 209 24.69 6.68 -8.88
C LYS A 209 26.00 6.79 -9.68
N GLY A 210 25.90 7.22 -10.93
CA GLY A 210 27.03 7.67 -11.73
C GLY A 210 27.49 9.09 -11.34
N THR A 211 28.70 9.44 -11.80
CA THR A 211 29.48 10.66 -11.57
C THR A 211 28.84 11.92 -12.18
N GLN A 212 27.59 12.19 -11.83
CA GLN A 212 26.81 13.34 -12.32
C GLN A 212 27.22 14.62 -11.57
N GLY A 213 27.46 15.71 -12.32
CA GLY A 213 27.84 17.02 -11.80
C GLY A 213 26.78 17.67 -10.89
N ARG A 214 27.21 18.59 -10.02
CA ARG A 214 26.35 19.23 -9.00
C ARG A 214 25.11 19.92 -9.59
N TYR A 215 25.24 20.54 -10.77
CA TYR A 215 24.15 21.20 -11.48
C TYR A 215 23.05 20.21 -11.93
N PHE A 216 23.44 19.08 -12.53
CA PHE A 216 22.48 18.08 -12.99
C PHE A 216 21.67 17.48 -11.84
N LYS A 217 22.34 17.20 -10.70
CA LYS A 217 21.66 16.73 -9.47
C LYS A 217 20.65 17.76 -8.95
N ALA A 218 20.96 19.05 -9.02
CA ALA A 218 20.03 20.12 -8.61
C ALA A 218 18.83 20.22 -9.57
N LEU A 219 19.06 20.18 -10.88
CA LEU A 219 18.00 20.18 -11.89
C LEU A 219 17.07 18.96 -11.74
N GLN A 220 17.64 17.79 -11.47
CA GLN A 220 16.89 16.56 -11.25
C GLN A 220 16.04 16.63 -9.97
N LEU A 221 16.59 17.18 -8.88
CA LEU A 221 15.84 17.42 -7.65
C LEU A 221 14.68 18.39 -7.90
N GLY A 222 14.91 19.46 -8.65
CA GLY A 222 13.87 20.41 -9.05
C GLY A 222 12.74 19.76 -9.84
N LYS A 223 13.07 18.89 -10.81
CA LYS A 223 12.07 18.10 -11.55
C LYS A 223 11.28 17.17 -10.62
N MET A 224 11.94 16.50 -9.67
CA MET A 224 11.25 15.64 -8.70
C MET A 224 10.30 16.42 -7.81
N VAL A 225 10.69 17.60 -7.32
CA VAL A 225 9.82 18.46 -6.51
C VAL A 225 8.64 18.94 -7.34
N LEU A 226 8.89 19.41 -8.57
CA LEU A 226 7.84 19.87 -9.46
C LEU A 226 6.79 18.79 -9.72
N PHE A 227 7.22 17.63 -10.22
CA PHE A 227 6.28 16.57 -10.56
C PHE A 227 5.73 15.90 -9.30
N TYR A 228 6.55 15.39 -8.39
CA TYR A 228 6.03 14.57 -7.30
C TYR A 228 5.41 15.38 -6.16
N ILE A 229 5.72 16.67 -6.00
CA ILE A 229 5.10 17.49 -4.93
C ILE A 229 4.11 18.48 -5.51
N LEU A 230 4.57 19.41 -6.36
CA LEU A 230 3.77 20.57 -6.75
C LEU A 230 2.56 20.20 -7.61
N VAL A 231 2.70 19.26 -8.55
CA VAL A 231 1.59 18.84 -9.42
C VAL A 231 0.47 18.14 -8.61
N PRO A 232 0.72 17.06 -7.82
CA PRO A 232 -0.28 16.47 -6.96
C PRO A 232 -0.87 17.49 -5.97
N MET A 233 -0.04 18.31 -5.33
CA MET A 233 -0.48 19.34 -4.39
C MET A 233 -1.53 20.27 -5.01
N TYR A 234 -1.24 20.81 -6.20
CA TYR A 234 -2.17 21.65 -6.93
C TYR A 234 -3.52 20.96 -7.18
N LEU A 235 -3.49 19.70 -7.65
CA LEU A 235 -4.70 18.94 -7.94
C LEU A 235 -5.54 18.68 -6.69
N TYR A 236 -4.93 18.24 -5.59
CA TYR A 236 -5.65 18.01 -4.33
C TYR A 236 -6.30 19.28 -3.79
N ILE A 237 -5.59 20.41 -3.83
CA ILE A 237 -6.15 21.69 -3.37
C ILE A 237 -7.33 22.12 -4.24
N LYS A 238 -7.20 21.96 -5.56
CA LYS A 238 -8.27 22.30 -6.51
C LYS A 238 -9.50 21.42 -6.33
N ALA A 239 -9.32 20.13 -5.98
CA ALA A 239 -10.41 19.21 -5.67
C ALA A 239 -11.04 19.40 -4.28
N ASN A 240 -10.41 20.23 -3.42
CA ASN A 240 -10.74 20.33 -1.98
C ASN A 240 -10.52 19.02 -1.20
N SER A 241 -9.57 18.19 -1.65
CA SER A 241 -9.23 16.87 -1.09
C SER A 241 -7.97 16.94 -0.23
N LEU A 242 -7.98 17.77 0.82
CA LEU A 242 -6.81 17.96 1.68
C LEU A 242 -6.44 16.71 2.49
N HIS A 243 -7.43 15.90 2.87
CA HIS A 243 -7.18 14.65 3.60
C HIS A 243 -6.30 13.69 2.77
N ASP A 244 -6.68 13.43 1.52
CA ASP A 244 -5.94 12.53 0.62
C ASP A 244 -4.53 13.06 0.31
N PHE A 245 -4.38 14.39 0.26
CA PHE A 245 -3.07 15.01 0.15
C PHE A 245 -2.18 14.73 1.35
N PHE A 246 -2.72 14.78 2.58
CA PHE A 246 -1.96 14.41 3.77
C PHE A 246 -1.58 12.93 3.75
N LEU A 247 -2.47 12.04 3.31
CA LEU A 247 -2.16 10.61 3.15
C LEU A 247 -1.02 10.39 2.15
N TYR A 248 -1.10 11.07 0.99
CA TYR A 248 -0.04 11.07 0.00
C TYR A 248 1.29 11.57 0.57
N GLY A 249 1.27 12.72 1.26
CA GLY A 249 2.44 13.35 1.84
C GLY A 249 3.11 12.48 2.92
N ILE A 250 2.34 11.87 3.81
CA ILE A 250 2.84 10.98 4.86
C ILE A 250 3.46 9.73 4.25
N GLY A 251 2.77 9.07 3.31
CA GLY A 251 3.29 7.89 2.63
C GLY A 251 4.60 8.18 1.89
N LEU A 252 4.66 9.33 1.19
CA LEU A 252 5.87 9.77 0.51
C LEU A 252 6.99 10.06 1.51
N MET A 253 6.72 10.81 2.57
CA MET A 253 7.71 11.18 3.58
C MET A 253 8.32 9.93 4.24
N ILE A 254 7.49 8.97 4.65
CA ILE A 254 7.96 7.72 5.28
C ILE A 254 8.79 6.91 4.28
N MET A 255 8.34 6.79 3.02
CA MET A 255 9.12 6.12 1.98
C MET A 255 10.49 6.80 1.77
N LEU A 256 10.54 8.13 1.74
CA LEU A 256 11.77 8.88 1.51
C LEU A 256 12.75 8.82 2.69
N LEU A 257 12.26 8.84 3.92
CA LEU A 257 13.08 8.82 5.13
C LEU A 257 13.63 7.42 5.40
N PHE A 258 12.77 6.39 5.35
CA PHE A 258 13.12 5.05 5.83
C PHE A 258 13.58 4.11 4.73
N VAL A 259 13.24 4.37 3.46
CA VAL A 259 13.64 3.52 2.33
C VAL A 259 14.65 4.22 1.44
N ALA A 260 14.29 5.38 0.87
CA ALA A 260 15.19 6.11 -0.04
C ALA A 260 16.33 6.84 0.68
N LYS A 261 16.20 7.13 1.98
CA LYS A 261 17.17 7.97 2.72
C LYS A 261 17.48 9.30 1.99
N ALA A 262 16.49 9.86 1.31
CA ALA A 262 16.62 11.01 0.43
C ALA A 262 16.37 12.32 1.19
N TYR A 263 17.12 12.58 2.26
CA TYR A 263 16.87 13.69 3.18
C TYR A 263 16.84 15.07 2.50
N LYS A 264 17.65 15.30 1.47
CA LYS A 264 17.62 16.55 0.69
C LYS A 264 16.29 16.75 -0.04
N PHE A 265 15.69 15.67 -0.54
CA PHE A 265 14.37 15.72 -1.18
C PHE A 265 13.26 15.92 -0.15
N VAL A 266 13.40 15.35 1.05
CA VAL A 266 12.47 15.62 2.17
C VAL A 266 12.51 17.11 2.55
N MET A 267 13.70 17.68 2.73
CA MET A 267 13.85 19.10 3.06
C MET A 267 13.31 20.01 1.95
N ALA A 268 13.60 19.69 0.69
CA ALA A 268 13.09 20.45 -0.46
C ALA A 268 11.56 20.35 -0.58
N SER A 269 10.99 19.17 -0.30
CA SER A 269 9.54 18.97 -0.25
C SER A 269 8.95 19.85 0.85
N LEU A 270 9.44 19.75 2.08
CA LEU A 270 8.94 20.52 3.22
C LEU A 270 9.03 22.04 2.98
N ALA A 271 10.14 22.51 2.41
CA ALA A 271 10.29 23.92 2.03
C ALA A 271 9.24 24.35 1.00
N SER A 272 8.96 23.50 0.01
CA SER A 272 7.92 23.75 -1.01
C SER A 272 6.52 23.78 -0.39
N PHE A 273 6.21 22.89 0.54
CA PHE A 273 4.96 22.91 1.29
C PHE A 273 4.76 24.21 2.06
N ILE A 274 5.79 24.67 2.77
CA ILE A 274 5.75 25.92 3.53
C ILE A 274 5.53 27.11 2.59
N ALA A 275 6.28 27.17 1.48
CA ALA A 275 6.17 28.25 0.50
C ALA A 275 4.78 28.32 -0.13
N VAL A 276 4.24 27.19 -0.61
CA VAL A 276 2.91 27.15 -1.21
C VAL A 276 1.83 27.42 -0.16
N GLY A 277 1.96 26.86 1.04
CA GLY A 277 1.03 27.12 2.15
C GLY A 277 0.93 28.60 2.50
N ALA A 278 2.08 29.30 2.58
CA ALA A 278 2.11 30.74 2.82
C ALA A 278 1.36 31.53 1.73
N VAL A 279 1.59 31.20 0.46
CA VAL A 279 0.88 31.83 -0.68
C VAL A 279 -0.62 31.56 -0.65
N LEU A 280 -1.03 30.35 -0.28
CA LEU A 280 -2.45 29.99 -0.24
C LEU A 280 -3.20 30.72 0.87
N ILE A 281 -2.56 30.86 2.04
CA ILE A 281 -3.11 31.62 3.17
C ILE A 281 -3.33 33.08 2.78
N THR A 282 -2.40 33.69 2.04
CA THR A 282 -2.54 35.09 1.60
C THR A 282 -3.62 35.25 0.52
N LEU A 283 -3.77 34.28 -0.38
CA LEU A 283 -4.77 34.34 -1.45
C LEU A 283 -6.21 34.08 -0.95
N ASN A 284 -6.41 33.25 0.08
CA ASN A 284 -7.74 32.88 0.59
C ASN A 284 -7.79 32.79 2.12
N PRO A 285 -7.61 33.89 2.85
CA PRO A 285 -7.44 33.88 4.31
C PRO A 285 -8.66 33.26 5.03
N TYR A 286 -9.88 33.54 4.58
CA TYR A 286 -11.10 32.98 5.18
C TYR A 286 -11.22 31.46 5.02
N ARG A 287 -10.89 30.91 3.84
CA ARG A 287 -10.96 29.46 3.59
C ARG A 287 -10.01 28.70 4.51
N TYR A 288 -8.77 29.18 4.61
CA TYR A 288 -7.75 28.51 5.42
C TYR A 288 -7.90 28.77 6.92
N LYS A 289 -8.49 29.90 7.33
CA LYS A 289 -8.93 30.12 8.71
C LYS A 289 -9.97 29.08 9.13
N ASN A 290 -11.00 28.83 8.33
CA ASN A 290 -12.02 27.82 8.63
C ASN A 290 -11.43 26.39 8.67
N ALA A 291 -10.50 26.08 7.77
CA ALA A 291 -9.78 24.81 7.81
C ALA A 291 -8.94 24.68 9.09
N TRP A 292 -8.20 25.73 9.46
CA TRP A 292 -7.40 25.78 10.68
C TRP A 292 -8.25 25.60 11.94
N GLU A 293 -9.40 26.27 12.02
CA GLU A 293 -10.33 26.13 13.14
C GLU A 293 -10.83 24.69 13.25
N ARG A 294 -11.23 24.04 12.14
CA ARG A 294 -11.62 22.62 12.14
C ARG A 294 -10.50 21.70 12.64
N TYR A 295 -9.27 21.92 12.20
CA TYR A 295 -8.12 21.12 12.63
C TYR A 295 -7.65 21.40 14.06
N THR A 296 -8.00 22.55 14.65
CA THR A 296 -7.60 22.91 16.02
C THR A 296 -8.73 22.78 17.04
N THR A 297 -9.97 22.56 16.61
CA THR A 297 -11.14 22.46 17.49
C THR A 297 -11.04 21.31 18.49
N PHE A 298 -10.29 20.25 18.18
CA PHE A 298 -10.04 19.16 19.14
C PHE A 298 -9.26 19.62 20.39
N LEU A 299 -8.46 20.69 20.29
CA LEU A 299 -7.72 21.29 21.42
C LEU A 299 -8.61 22.11 22.34
N ASN A 300 -9.66 22.73 21.80
CA ASN A 300 -10.64 23.49 22.57
C ASN A 300 -12.06 23.27 22.02
N PRO A 301 -12.70 22.15 22.38
CA PRO A 301 -14.03 21.78 21.87
C PRO A 301 -15.17 22.65 22.45
N ALA A 302 -14.88 23.73 23.18
CA ALA A 302 -15.88 24.60 23.80
C ALA A 302 -16.71 25.42 22.79
N ASN A 303 -16.25 25.56 21.54
CA ASN A 303 -17.02 26.18 20.47
C ASN A 303 -18.09 25.21 19.94
N ALA A 304 -19.36 25.52 20.22
CA ALA A 304 -20.51 24.62 20.05
C ALA A 304 -20.72 24.11 18.61
N ASP A 305 -20.47 24.93 17.58
CA ASP A 305 -20.81 24.58 16.20
C ASP A 305 -19.74 23.73 15.49
N ILE A 306 -18.45 23.97 15.77
CA ILE A 306 -17.34 23.25 15.11
C ILE A 306 -16.97 21.99 15.89
N GLY A 307 -17.17 21.98 17.22
CA GLY A 307 -16.82 20.88 18.11
C GLY A 307 -17.91 19.83 18.31
N TYR A 308 -19.08 19.99 17.68
CA TYR A 308 -20.26 19.16 17.91
C TYR A 308 -19.96 17.65 17.76
N ALA A 309 -19.37 17.25 16.63
CA ALA A 309 -19.09 15.84 16.36
C ALA A 309 -18.09 15.24 17.36
N ALA A 310 -17.08 16.00 17.79
CA ALA A 310 -16.10 15.57 18.79
C ALA A 310 -16.76 15.41 20.17
N LYS A 311 -17.61 16.36 20.57
CA LYS A 311 -18.39 16.29 21.81
C LYS A 311 -19.31 15.08 21.83
N ARG A 312 -20.07 14.85 20.74
CA ARG A 312 -20.97 13.71 20.59
C ARG A 312 -20.23 12.37 20.57
N SER A 313 -19.06 12.32 19.93
CA SER A 313 -18.20 11.13 19.96
C SER A 313 -17.80 10.77 21.40
N MET A 314 -17.33 11.76 22.17
CA MET A 314 -16.93 11.54 23.56
C MET A 314 -18.11 11.14 24.46
N GLU A 315 -19.29 11.75 24.28
CA GLU A 315 -20.52 11.39 24.99
C GLU A 315 -20.93 9.93 24.69
N ALA A 316 -20.89 9.53 23.41
CA ALA A 316 -21.21 8.17 22.99
C ALA A 316 -20.27 7.13 23.62
N ILE A 317 -18.95 7.38 23.57
CA ILE A 317 -17.93 6.51 24.17
C ILE A 317 -18.16 6.36 25.69
N ARG A 318 -18.46 7.46 26.39
CA ARG A 318 -18.74 7.43 27.83
C ARG A 318 -20.00 6.64 28.16
N SER A 319 -21.03 6.75 27.34
CA SER A 319 -22.29 6.05 27.53
C SER A 319 -22.22 4.55 27.21
N GLY A 320 -21.26 4.09 26.40
CA GLY A 320 -21.18 2.68 25.97
C GLY A 320 -20.93 1.68 27.11
N GLY A 321 -20.25 2.08 28.20
CA GLY A 321 -19.90 1.14 29.28
C GLY A 321 -19.08 -0.08 28.80
N MET A 322 -18.96 -1.12 29.63
CA MET A 322 -18.12 -2.28 29.28
C MET A 322 -18.74 -3.16 28.19
N TRP A 323 -20.07 -3.21 28.12
CA TRP A 323 -20.84 -4.16 27.30
C TRP A 323 -21.71 -3.52 26.21
N GLY A 324 -21.71 -2.19 26.13
CA GLY A 324 -22.48 -1.45 25.14
C GLY A 324 -23.93 -1.21 25.55
N GLN A 325 -24.63 -0.50 24.68
CA GLN A 325 -26.07 -0.21 24.78
C GLN A 325 -26.93 -1.25 24.04
N GLY A 326 -26.32 -2.24 23.40
CA GLY A 326 -26.99 -3.30 22.66
C GLY A 326 -26.64 -3.29 21.17
N PHE A 327 -26.69 -4.47 20.55
CA PHE A 327 -26.41 -4.61 19.13
C PHE A 327 -27.44 -3.86 18.29
N GLY A 328 -26.99 -2.92 17.45
CA GLY A 328 -27.90 -2.09 16.66
C GLY A 328 -28.61 -0.98 17.46
N ALA A 329 -28.11 -0.64 18.65
CA ALA A 329 -28.64 0.46 19.45
C ALA A 329 -28.64 1.77 18.66
N GLN A 330 -29.79 2.47 18.66
CA GLN A 330 -29.94 3.71 17.92
C GLN A 330 -29.16 4.85 18.56
N ILE A 331 -28.51 5.68 17.73
CA ILE A 331 -27.82 6.89 18.18
C ILE A 331 -28.01 8.03 17.19
N ASN A 332 -29.06 8.82 17.39
CA ASN A 332 -29.41 9.92 16.47
C ASN A 332 -28.49 11.15 16.61
N THR A 333 -27.71 11.24 17.69
CA THR A 333 -26.84 12.38 17.97
C THR A 333 -25.47 12.29 17.31
N LEU A 334 -25.04 11.09 16.90
CA LEU A 334 -23.72 10.83 16.34
C LEU A 334 -23.82 10.72 14.81
N PRO A 335 -23.25 11.66 14.04
CA PRO A 335 -23.32 11.62 12.59
C PRO A 335 -22.35 10.56 12.03
N TYR A 336 -22.59 10.10 10.80
CA TYR A 336 -21.65 9.29 10.01
C TYR A 336 -21.19 7.98 10.69
N ILE A 337 -22.06 7.32 11.46
CA ILE A 337 -21.75 6.05 12.15
C ILE A 337 -21.41 4.90 11.21
N GLN A 338 -21.78 4.98 9.93
CA GLN A 338 -21.39 4.02 8.89
C GLN A 338 -19.91 4.16 8.46
N SER A 339 -19.30 5.31 8.71
CA SER A 339 -18.02 5.75 8.13
C SER A 339 -17.08 6.27 9.22
N GLU A 340 -16.83 7.58 9.27
CA GLU A 340 -15.90 8.26 10.19
C GLU A 340 -16.10 7.90 11.67
N MET A 341 -17.36 7.78 12.13
CA MET A 341 -17.69 7.55 13.54
C MET A 341 -17.93 6.07 13.87
N LEU A 342 -17.58 5.14 12.97
CA LEU A 342 -17.90 3.72 13.16
C LEU A 342 -17.23 3.14 14.41
N PHE A 343 -15.97 3.47 14.68
CA PHE A 343 -15.28 2.98 15.87
C PHE A 343 -15.97 3.46 17.17
N THR A 344 -16.38 4.73 17.21
CA THR A 344 -17.18 5.27 18.31
C THR A 344 -18.52 4.54 18.46
N TYR A 345 -19.22 4.30 17.34
CA TYR A 345 -20.49 3.58 17.34
C TYR A 345 -20.34 2.13 17.83
N LEU A 346 -19.24 1.46 17.49
CA LEU A 346 -18.96 0.10 17.98
C LEU A 346 -18.72 0.07 19.49
N ILE A 347 -18.03 1.07 20.06
CA ILE A 347 -17.93 1.19 21.52
C ILE A 347 -19.29 1.48 22.15
N TYR A 348 -20.09 2.36 21.54
CA TYR A 348 -21.42 2.69 22.04
C TYR A 348 -22.34 1.45 22.05
N SER A 349 -22.39 0.69 20.96
CA SER A 349 -23.31 -0.45 20.80
C SER A 349 -22.82 -1.74 21.47
N LEU A 350 -21.52 -2.04 21.41
CA LEU A 350 -20.93 -3.32 21.86
C LEU A 350 -19.98 -3.19 23.06
N GLY A 351 -19.68 -1.97 23.49
CA GLY A 351 -18.92 -1.69 24.70
C GLY A 351 -17.40 -1.64 24.53
N TRP A 352 -16.73 -1.25 25.61
CA TRP A 352 -15.28 -1.11 25.67
C TRP A 352 -14.52 -2.41 25.48
N VAL A 353 -15.08 -3.56 25.86
CA VAL A 353 -14.44 -4.88 25.62
C VAL A 353 -14.25 -5.10 24.12
N PHE A 354 -15.29 -4.82 23.33
CA PHE A 354 -15.24 -4.93 21.88
C PHE A 354 -14.31 -3.88 21.26
N GLY A 355 -14.37 -2.63 21.74
CA GLY A 355 -13.44 -1.56 21.33
C GLY A 355 -11.97 -1.94 21.57
N GLY A 356 -11.66 -2.53 22.74
CA GLY A 356 -10.32 -3.02 23.07
C GLY A 356 -9.85 -4.15 22.14
N ALA A 357 -10.75 -5.06 21.76
CA ALA A 357 -10.44 -6.11 20.79
C ALA A 357 -10.09 -5.53 19.40
N ILE A 358 -10.82 -4.51 18.93
CA ILE A 358 -10.51 -3.81 17.67
C ILE A 358 -9.13 -3.16 17.73
N ILE A 359 -8.82 -2.46 18.83
CA ILE A 359 -7.50 -1.84 19.03
C ILE A 359 -6.41 -2.91 18.99
N LEU A 360 -6.62 -4.04 19.67
CA LEU A 360 -5.65 -5.14 19.70
C LEU A 360 -5.41 -5.71 18.30
N VAL A 361 -6.46 -6.03 17.54
CA VAL A 361 -6.33 -6.53 16.16
C VAL A 361 -5.61 -5.53 15.27
N THR A 362 -5.92 -4.23 15.41
CA THR A 362 -5.26 -3.14 14.68
C THR A 362 -3.76 -3.06 15.01
N LEU A 363 -3.40 -3.14 16.30
CA LEU A 363 -2.00 -3.14 16.74
C LEU A 363 -1.25 -4.37 16.22
N LEU A 364 -1.86 -5.56 16.28
CA LEU A 364 -1.27 -6.79 15.75
C LEU A 364 -1.03 -6.70 14.24
N PHE A 365 -1.98 -6.14 13.49
CA PHE A 365 -1.84 -5.89 12.05
C PHE A 365 -0.66 -4.95 11.74
N ILE A 366 -0.57 -3.84 12.48
CA ILE A 366 0.52 -2.86 12.34
C ILE A 366 1.88 -3.50 12.63
N VAL A 367 2.02 -4.18 13.76
CA VAL A 367 3.28 -4.82 14.18
C VAL A 367 3.71 -5.91 13.19
N ARG A 368 2.78 -6.75 12.75
CA ARG A 368 3.05 -7.80 11.75
C ARG A 368 3.51 -7.22 10.43
N THR A 369 2.85 -6.17 9.95
CA THR A 369 3.23 -5.54 8.67
C THR A 369 4.59 -4.83 8.76
N ILE A 370 4.91 -4.19 9.88
CA ILE A 370 6.24 -3.61 10.11
C ILE A 370 7.32 -4.69 10.10
N ARG A 371 7.08 -5.85 10.72
CA ARG A 371 8.03 -6.99 10.67
C ARG A 371 8.24 -7.47 9.24
N LEU A 372 7.16 -7.65 8.48
CA LEU A 372 7.21 -8.00 7.06
C LEU A 372 8.08 -7.01 6.27
N ILE A 373 7.85 -5.70 6.41
CA ILE A 373 8.61 -4.66 5.71
C ILE A 373 10.12 -4.76 5.99
N ARG A 374 10.51 -5.05 7.23
CA ARG A 374 11.93 -5.17 7.63
C ARG A 374 12.63 -6.37 6.99
N GLU A 375 11.88 -7.40 6.63
CA GLU A 375 12.42 -8.61 5.99
C GLU A 375 12.54 -8.49 4.46
N LEU A 376 11.88 -7.50 3.84
CA LEU A 376 11.90 -7.32 2.38
C LEU A 376 13.28 -6.89 1.91
N LYS A 377 13.92 -7.67 1.03
CA LYS A 377 15.23 -7.34 0.44
C LYS A 377 15.14 -6.40 -0.76
N ASP A 378 14.10 -6.56 -1.59
CA ASP A 378 13.85 -5.70 -2.76
C ASP A 378 13.46 -4.28 -2.32
N SER A 379 14.23 -3.29 -2.77
CA SER A 379 14.03 -1.88 -2.45
C SER A 379 12.73 -1.32 -3.06
N TYR A 380 12.34 -1.78 -4.25
CA TYR A 380 11.06 -1.45 -4.87
C TYR A 380 9.90 -1.97 -4.03
N ALA A 381 9.93 -3.27 -3.69
CA ALA A 381 8.94 -3.88 -2.82
C ALA A 381 8.83 -3.19 -1.46
N ARG A 382 9.98 -2.93 -0.82
CA ARG A 382 10.06 -2.27 0.48
C ARG A 382 9.47 -0.87 0.41
N GLY A 383 9.81 -0.08 -0.61
CA GLY A 383 9.25 1.26 -0.84
C GLY A 383 7.74 1.24 -1.03
N MET A 384 7.25 0.38 -1.93
CA MET A 384 5.83 0.25 -2.24
C MET A 384 5.01 -0.17 -1.02
N VAL A 385 5.42 -1.25 -0.33
CA VAL A 385 4.72 -1.76 0.86
C VAL A 385 4.78 -0.73 1.99
N THR A 386 5.91 -0.06 2.20
CA THR A 386 6.04 0.98 3.23
C THR A 386 5.08 2.14 2.96
N GLY A 387 5.01 2.63 1.71
CA GLY A 387 4.10 3.71 1.34
C GLY A 387 2.63 3.33 1.51
N ILE A 388 2.21 2.19 0.96
CA ILE A 388 0.83 1.68 1.07
C ILE A 388 0.45 1.46 2.55
N PHE A 389 1.33 0.81 3.32
CA PHE A 389 1.10 0.54 4.72
C PHE A 389 1.02 1.84 5.55
N SER A 390 1.78 2.87 5.18
CA SER A 390 1.72 4.17 5.86
C SER A 390 0.33 4.79 5.74
N ILE A 391 -0.32 4.68 4.58
CA ILE A 391 -1.68 5.17 4.35
C ILE A 391 -2.69 4.38 5.20
N ILE A 392 -2.65 3.05 5.10
CA ILE A 392 -3.58 2.17 5.85
C ILE A 392 -3.39 2.33 7.36
N GLY A 393 -2.14 2.29 7.83
CA GLY A 393 -1.79 2.44 9.24
C GLY A 393 -2.15 3.80 9.80
N PHE A 394 -1.94 4.88 9.02
CA PHE A 394 -2.38 6.21 9.41
C PHE A 394 -3.90 6.26 9.57
N ASN A 395 -4.66 5.76 8.60
CA ASN A 395 -6.13 5.79 8.68
C ASN A 395 -6.65 4.97 9.88
N LEU A 396 -6.07 3.80 10.14
CA LEU A 396 -6.43 2.97 11.30
C LEU A 396 -6.18 3.69 12.63
N ILE A 397 -4.98 4.25 12.80
CA ILE A 397 -4.60 4.97 14.03
C ILE A 397 -5.46 6.23 14.17
N TRP A 398 -5.64 6.98 13.09
CA TRP A 398 -6.36 8.23 13.10
C TRP A 398 -7.83 8.03 13.46
N SER A 399 -8.51 7.05 12.87
CA SER A 399 -9.91 6.72 13.21
C SER A 399 -10.08 6.39 14.70
N ILE A 400 -9.14 5.66 15.31
CA ILE A 400 -9.20 5.35 16.75
C ILE A 400 -8.97 6.61 17.60
N LEU A 401 -7.95 7.40 17.27
CA LEU A 401 -7.57 8.57 18.08
C LEU A 401 -8.58 9.72 17.96
N MET A 402 -9.17 9.93 16.78
CA MET A 402 -10.19 10.97 16.59
C MET A 402 -11.49 10.64 17.35
N SER A 403 -11.83 9.35 17.51
CA SER A 403 -12.95 8.92 18.34
C SER A 403 -12.79 9.36 19.80
N PHE A 404 -11.56 9.32 20.33
CA PHE A 404 -11.22 9.79 21.68
C PHE A 404 -10.99 11.32 21.77
N GLY A 405 -11.20 12.07 20.68
CA GLY A 405 -10.92 13.51 20.64
C GLY A 405 -9.43 13.85 20.77
N LEU A 406 -8.53 12.88 20.59
CA LEU A 406 -7.08 13.10 20.62
C LEU A 406 -6.55 13.67 19.30
N LEU A 407 -7.31 13.49 18.22
CA LEU A 407 -7.03 14.04 16.90
C LEU A 407 -8.31 14.70 16.34
N PRO A 408 -8.18 15.65 15.40
CA PRO A 408 -9.33 16.27 14.80
C PRO A 408 -10.13 15.28 13.95
N ILE A 409 -11.45 15.44 14.00
CA ILE A 409 -12.36 14.71 13.12
C ILE A 409 -12.09 15.14 11.69
N ASN A 410 -11.84 14.15 10.85
CA ASN A 410 -11.61 14.32 9.42
C ASN A 410 -12.34 13.21 8.66
N ALA A 411 -12.25 13.24 7.33
CA ALA A 411 -12.91 12.27 6.45
C ALA A 411 -12.26 10.87 6.43
N THR A 412 -11.55 10.47 7.50
CA THR A 412 -10.87 9.17 7.55
C THR A 412 -11.86 8.06 7.85
N ASN A 413 -11.86 7.04 7.00
CA ASN A 413 -12.55 5.78 7.26
C ASN A 413 -11.57 4.77 7.84
N MET A 414 -12.03 3.99 8.82
CA MET A 414 -11.24 2.88 9.35
C MET A 414 -11.11 1.79 8.28
N PRO A 415 -9.89 1.53 7.76
CA PRO A 415 -9.68 0.60 6.66
C PRO A 415 -10.20 -0.81 6.99
N PHE A 416 -10.71 -1.49 5.97
CA PHE A 416 -11.35 -2.82 6.03
C PHE A 416 -12.68 -2.87 6.79
N VAL A 417 -12.84 -2.07 7.85
CA VAL A 417 -14.00 -2.11 8.76
C VAL A 417 -15.15 -1.22 8.25
N SER A 418 -14.86 0.03 7.87
CA SER A 418 -15.89 1.04 7.58
C SER A 418 -16.65 0.85 6.27
N TYR A 419 -17.78 1.55 6.10
CA TYR A 419 -18.52 1.62 4.84
C TYR A 419 -17.72 2.41 3.79
N GLY A 420 -16.78 1.74 3.12
CA GLY A 420 -15.87 2.36 2.15
C GLY A 420 -16.26 2.20 0.69
N GLY A 421 -17.34 1.49 0.35
CA GLY A 421 -17.71 1.23 -1.05
C GLY A 421 -16.54 0.71 -1.90
N THR A 422 -16.23 1.41 -3.00
CA THR A 422 -15.06 1.12 -3.85
C THR A 422 -13.72 1.33 -3.15
N ASN A 423 -13.62 2.25 -2.18
CA ASN A 423 -12.38 2.45 -1.42
C ASN A 423 -12.05 1.20 -0.60
N GLY A 424 -13.08 0.50 -0.08
CA GLY A 424 -12.89 -0.79 0.58
C GLY A 424 -12.33 -1.87 -0.36
N ILE A 425 -12.71 -1.85 -1.65
CA ILE A 425 -12.09 -2.73 -2.66
C ILE A 425 -10.62 -2.39 -2.82
N ILE A 426 -10.27 -1.10 -2.88
CA ILE A 426 -8.91 -0.62 -3.13
C ILE A 426 -8.00 -0.95 -1.94
N GLU A 427 -8.49 -0.81 -0.71
CA GLU A 427 -7.80 -1.25 0.51
C GLU A 427 -7.51 -2.77 0.47
N LEU A 428 -8.47 -3.58 0.05
CA LEU A 428 -8.29 -5.01 -0.14
C LEU A 428 -7.29 -5.32 -1.27
N MET A 429 -7.37 -4.64 -2.40
CA MET A 429 -6.38 -4.77 -3.48
C MET A 429 -4.97 -4.42 -3.02
N ALA A 430 -4.82 -3.36 -2.24
CA ALA A 430 -3.56 -2.95 -1.63
C ALA A 430 -3.01 -4.04 -0.70
N MET A 431 -3.89 -4.71 0.06
CA MET A 431 -3.52 -5.89 0.84
C MET A 431 -3.11 -7.07 -0.06
N GLY A 432 -3.81 -7.33 -1.16
CA GLY A 432 -3.41 -8.31 -2.16
C GLY A 432 -1.97 -8.08 -2.67
N LEU A 433 -1.59 -6.82 -2.90
CA LEU A 433 -0.22 -6.45 -3.29
C LEU A 433 0.81 -6.77 -2.20
N ILE A 434 0.51 -6.44 -0.93
CA ILE A 434 1.41 -6.74 0.19
C ILE A 434 1.60 -8.26 0.35
N LEU A 435 0.54 -9.07 0.21
CA LEU A 435 0.63 -10.53 0.24
C LEU A 435 1.39 -11.10 -0.96
N SER A 436 1.21 -10.51 -2.15
CA SER A 436 1.97 -10.85 -3.36
C SER A 436 3.46 -10.62 -3.19
N VAL A 437 3.84 -9.50 -2.56
CA VAL A 437 5.24 -9.17 -2.24
C VAL A 437 5.82 -10.20 -1.28
N HIS A 438 5.12 -10.48 -0.18
CA HIS A 438 5.60 -11.46 0.79
C HIS A 438 5.84 -12.82 0.15
N ARG A 439 4.89 -13.29 -0.68
CA ARG A 439 4.97 -14.58 -1.35
C ARG A 439 6.25 -14.78 -2.13
N ARG A 440 6.79 -13.70 -2.69
CA ARG A 440 7.98 -13.70 -3.56
C ARG A 440 9.24 -13.17 -2.87
N ARG A 441 9.22 -12.96 -1.54
CA ARG A 441 10.35 -12.33 -0.83
C ARG A 441 11.68 -13.10 -0.92
N HIS A 442 11.62 -14.43 -1.12
CA HIS A 442 12.78 -15.30 -1.27
C HIS A 442 13.11 -15.64 -2.72
N MET A 443 12.35 -15.11 -3.68
CA MET A 443 12.46 -15.43 -5.11
C MET A 443 13.31 -14.42 -5.87
N ILE A 444 14.21 -13.73 -5.17
CA ILE A 444 15.09 -12.71 -5.74
C ILE A 444 16.45 -13.36 -5.96
N SER A 445 16.83 -13.52 -7.23
CA SER A 445 18.17 -13.93 -7.63
C SER A 445 19.22 -12.92 -7.12
N GLN A 446 20.36 -13.42 -6.66
CA GLN A 446 21.46 -12.60 -6.14
C GLN A 446 22.27 -11.89 -7.23
N ILE A 447 21.88 -11.99 -8.51
CA ILE A 447 22.65 -11.46 -9.65
C ILE A 447 22.80 -9.93 -9.58
N ASP A 448 21.79 -9.20 -9.08
CA ASP A 448 21.87 -7.74 -8.92
C ASP A 448 22.90 -7.28 -7.86
N SER A 449 23.42 -8.19 -7.02
CA SER A 449 24.40 -7.86 -5.97
C SER A 449 25.87 -8.03 -6.39
N LYS A 450 26.15 -8.84 -7.41
CA LYS A 450 27.53 -9.11 -7.88
C LYS A 450 27.92 -8.35 -9.15
N VAL A 451 26.96 -7.90 -9.97
CA VAL A 451 27.24 -7.04 -11.14
C VAL A 451 27.61 -5.59 -10.72
N HIS A 452 27.54 -5.29 -9.42
CA HIS A 452 27.79 -3.95 -8.86
C HIS A 452 28.82 -3.94 -7.72
N ALA A 453 29.64 -4.99 -7.57
CA ALA A 453 30.77 -5.01 -6.66
C ALA A 453 32.02 -4.40 -7.32
#